data_AF-A0AAV2ANC6-F1
#
_entry.id   AF-A0AAV2ANC6-F1
#
_cell.length_a   1.000
_cell.length_b   1.000
_cell.length_c   1.000
_cell.angle_alpha   90.00
_cell.angle_beta   90.00
_cell.angle_gamma   90.00
#
_symmetry.space_group_name_H-M   'P 1'
#
loop_
_entity.id
_entity.type
_entity.pdbx_description
1 polymer ?
#
loop_
_entity_poly.entity_id
_entity_poly.type
_entity_poly.pdbx_seq_one_letter_code
_entity_poly.pdbx_strand_id
1 'polypeptide(L)'
;MLIKYSPGFETSSLSYLVVWALLIPQFFCEPTICPPPDFPLRGRYKPEKDEYEVRQSITYFCIGKLPMHDERNVWNPSNIAMTCEPNGKWSQRTPICDVPTRLKYSIIDSKESIAIDGKLSTCFQIGNDTEEILQFSFDGEAVPYSMVFCFGEGRGMFNISFPPNNQYFTYTAHIGNSRCIKYDTTDVFHSKSENISVKVSPSTNSFNSMCGFEVFAKNDKWCDYSPEKSTLNGQLEVGRSKTVLHCNENFREKESREIYATCENNKWSYQGLECVESKPQKDHNISACPPPNFPEGGKYEPEKAEYYEGQRIKYICNGKSSMFFGDVSTGDYKKVTCTSSGKWSEGTPFCDSPANMHLKYPSVSEIAQLKESFLIDSDINTCFPIPKGTKRFFEYSLEGQMVVNAIKVCWSQGRSTITIKISESWDQTYVEDFGSHMVDCLFDSYPTNHDKTGNITVQISLDQGSSISLCEISVFVKEDIWCRHPPEISVPNGQLEVSHSKAVLHCNEGFKEKDGREVYATCENQTWSYLSLQCVEDKSQKDYTPIVIVIGAVILTLAGLAIFLLRKKKPTTGLFVLFKPGGNYGRLSFLSDNNTTNLVEAKDSTVY
;
A
#
# COMPACT_ATOMS: atom_id res chain seq x y z
N MET A 1 -34.32 -31.89 20.15
CA MET A 1 -35.64 -32.29 20.67
C MET A 1 -36.54 -32.53 19.45
N LEU A 2 -36.83 -33.78 19.10
CA LEU A 2 -37.61 -34.13 17.90
C LEU A 2 -39.07 -34.30 18.28
N ILE A 3 -39.92 -33.32 17.94
CA ILE A 3 -41.37 -33.42 18.13
C ILE A 3 -41.95 -34.16 16.93
N LYS A 4 -42.56 -35.31 17.20
CA LYS A 4 -43.20 -36.19 16.21
C LYS A 4 -44.68 -35.79 16.12
N TYR A 5 -45.10 -35.18 15.01
CA TYR A 5 -46.51 -34.88 14.78
C TYR A 5 -47.22 -36.05 14.07
N SER A 6 -48.38 -36.44 14.59
CA SER A 6 -49.27 -37.44 13.97
C SER A 6 -49.94 -36.90 12.70
N PRO A 7 -50.02 -37.68 11.61
CA PRO A 7 -50.72 -37.30 10.40
C PRO A 7 -52.23 -37.57 10.57
N GLY A 8 -53.06 -36.53 10.65
CA GLY A 8 -54.51 -36.74 10.76
C GLY A 8 -55.41 -35.53 10.92
N PHE A 9 -54.99 -34.32 10.54
CA PHE A 9 -55.87 -33.15 10.54
C PHE A 9 -55.81 -32.42 9.20
N GLU A 10 -56.82 -32.63 8.36
CA GLU A 10 -57.17 -31.71 7.27
C GLU A 10 -57.79 -30.47 7.91
N THR A 11 -56.99 -29.42 8.05
CA THR A 11 -57.48 -28.07 8.35
C THR A 11 -57.07 -27.13 7.23
N SER A 12 -57.94 -26.16 6.94
CA SER A 12 -57.83 -25.17 5.88
C SER A 12 -56.45 -24.51 5.84
N SER A 13 -55.83 -24.42 4.65
CA SER A 13 -54.46 -23.96 4.43
C SER A 13 -54.13 -22.54 4.94
N LEU A 14 -55.12 -21.74 5.34
CA LEU A 14 -54.91 -20.42 5.92
C LEU A 14 -54.34 -20.43 7.35
N SER A 15 -54.61 -21.46 8.17
CA SER A 15 -54.13 -21.47 9.57
C SER A 15 -52.64 -21.84 9.68
N TYR A 16 -52.08 -22.56 8.70
CA TYR A 16 -50.68 -22.98 8.70
C TYR A 16 -49.71 -21.81 8.42
N LEU A 17 -50.11 -20.86 7.58
CA LEU A 17 -49.31 -19.67 7.27
C LEU A 17 -49.26 -18.68 8.44
N VAL A 18 -50.33 -18.56 9.22
CA VAL A 18 -50.37 -17.68 10.40
C VAL A 18 -49.50 -18.22 11.54
N VAL A 19 -49.47 -19.55 11.73
CA VAL A 19 -48.59 -20.19 12.74
C VAL A 19 -47.12 -20.11 12.32
N TRP A 20 -46.80 -20.27 11.03
CA TRP A 20 -45.43 -20.03 10.53
C TRP A 20 -45.03 -18.56 10.66
N ALA A 21 -45.89 -17.60 10.29
CA ALA A 21 -45.60 -16.18 10.41
C ALA A 21 -45.41 -15.71 11.87
N LEU A 22 -46.09 -16.34 12.84
CA LEU A 22 -45.94 -16.04 14.27
C LEU A 22 -44.79 -16.76 14.97
N LEU A 23 -44.24 -17.84 14.38
CA LEU A 23 -43.06 -18.56 14.91
C LEU A 23 -41.72 -18.09 14.32
N ILE A 24 -41.74 -17.36 13.21
CA ILE A 24 -40.54 -16.81 12.55
C ILE A 24 -39.85 -15.60 13.27
N PRO A 25 -40.48 -14.79 14.16
CA PRO A 25 -39.80 -13.57 14.64
C PRO A 25 -38.64 -13.77 15.62
N GLN A 26 -38.38 -14.98 16.13
CA GLN A 26 -37.46 -15.17 17.27
C GLN A 26 -36.10 -15.80 16.92
N PHE A 27 -35.80 -16.07 15.65
CA PHE A 27 -34.53 -16.70 15.24
C PHE A 27 -33.59 -15.81 14.42
N PHE A 28 -33.92 -14.54 14.22
CA PHE A 28 -32.95 -13.58 13.69
C PHE A 28 -32.13 -13.01 14.85
N CYS A 29 -31.25 -13.84 15.41
CA CYS A 29 -30.12 -13.29 16.14
C CYS A 29 -29.29 -12.53 15.10
N GLU A 30 -29.24 -11.21 15.23
CA GLU A 30 -28.32 -10.38 14.47
C GLU A 30 -26.91 -10.96 14.67
N PRO A 31 -26.20 -11.32 13.58
CA PRO A 31 -24.90 -11.95 13.70
C PRO A 31 -23.99 -11.01 14.48
N THR A 32 -23.42 -11.50 15.58
CA THR A 32 -22.39 -10.72 16.29
C THR A 32 -21.22 -10.52 15.35
N ILE A 33 -20.89 -9.27 15.07
CA ILE A 33 -19.76 -8.86 14.23
C ILE A 33 -18.87 -7.91 15.04
N CYS A 34 -17.57 -7.93 14.78
CA CYS A 34 -16.66 -6.93 15.30
C CYS A 34 -16.53 -5.77 14.31
N PRO A 35 -16.56 -4.52 14.78
CA PRO A 35 -16.22 -3.38 13.95
C PRO A 35 -14.73 -3.44 13.54
N PRO A 36 -14.33 -2.65 12.54
CA PRO A 36 -12.93 -2.46 12.21
C PRO A 36 -12.17 -2.04 13.47
N PRO A 37 -11.03 -2.67 13.77
CA PRO A 37 -10.23 -2.29 14.91
C PRO A 37 -9.58 -0.93 14.70
N ASP A 38 -9.14 -0.29 15.77
CA ASP A 38 -8.23 0.86 15.69
C ASP A 38 -6.87 0.42 15.14
N PHE A 39 -6.08 1.34 14.55
CA PHE A 39 -4.75 1.02 14.02
C PHE A 39 -3.64 1.71 14.82
N PRO A 40 -2.43 1.14 14.92
CA PRO A 40 -1.33 1.80 15.59
C PRO A 40 -0.87 3.01 14.77
N LEU A 41 -0.46 4.09 15.44
CA LEU A 41 0.27 5.18 14.82
C LEU A 41 1.55 4.61 14.19
N ARG A 42 1.75 4.77 12.88
CA ARG A 42 2.82 4.10 12.10
C ARG A 42 2.72 2.58 12.06
N GLY A 43 1.51 2.05 12.17
CA GLY A 43 1.21 0.63 11.98
C GLY A 43 0.12 0.41 10.94
N ARG A 44 -0.15 -0.87 10.69
CA ARG A 44 -1.26 -1.36 9.85
C ARG A 44 -1.68 -2.74 10.33
N TYR A 45 -2.84 -3.22 9.91
CA TYR A 45 -3.26 -4.61 10.12
C TYR A 45 -3.73 -5.27 8.84
N LYS A 46 -3.76 -6.61 8.80
CA LYS A 46 -4.35 -7.40 7.71
C LYS A 46 -5.14 -8.60 8.25
N PRO A 47 -6.22 -9.04 7.57
CA PRO A 47 -6.87 -8.36 6.44
C PRO A 47 -7.57 -7.06 6.88
N GLU A 48 -7.77 -6.11 5.96
CA GLU A 48 -8.54 -4.88 6.16
C GLU A 48 -9.95 -5.11 5.58
N LYS A 49 -10.98 -5.01 6.42
CA LYS A 49 -12.41 -5.17 6.12
C LYS A 49 -13.23 -4.21 6.96
N ASP A 50 -14.43 -3.90 6.48
CA ASP A 50 -15.41 -3.07 7.18
C ASP A 50 -16.09 -3.79 8.35
N GLU A 51 -16.15 -5.13 8.32
CA GLU A 51 -16.74 -5.95 9.37
C GLU A 51 -16.02 -7.31 9.48
N TYR A 52 -15.99 -7.89 10.69
CA TYR A 52 -15.35 -9.17 10.96
C TYR A 52 -16.31 -10.11 11.68
N GLU A 53 -16.42 -11.33 11.18
CA GLU A 53 -17.18 -12.39 11.85
C GLU A 53 -16.42 -12.90 13.08
N VAL A 54 -17.17 -13.38 14.08
CA VAL A 54 -16.62 -14.04 15.27
C VAL A 54 -15.63 -15.15 14.87
N ARG A 55 -14.46 -15.18 15.54
CA ARG A 55 -13.27 -16.01 15.28
C ARG A 55 -12.41 -15.61 14.08
N GLN A 56 -12.77 -14.60 13.29
CA GLN A 56 -11.80 -14.05 12.34
C GLN A 56 -10.66 -13.37 13.07
N SER A 57 -9.45 -13.51 12.54
CA SER A 57 -8.25 -12.90 13.11
C SER A 57 -7.64 -11.88 12.16
N ILE A 58 -7.09 -10.83 12.74
CA ILE A 58 -6.25 -9.83 12.10
C ILE A 58 -4.84 -9.94 12.65
N THR A 59 -3.87 -9.42 11.91
CA THR A 59 -2.47 -9.35 12.30
C THR A 59 -1.97 -7.92 12.17
N TYR A 60 -1.40 -7.35 13.23
CA TYR A 60 -0.79 -6.03 13.23
C TYR A 60 0.67 -6.05 12.81
N PHE A 61 1.09 -4.98 12.15
CA PHE A 61 2.43 -4.74 11.66
C PHE A 61 2.82 -3.29 11.95
N CYS A 62 4.05 -3.07 12.42
CA CYS A 62 4.61 -1.73 12.49
C CYS A 62 5.43 -1.40 11.24
N ILE A 63 5.27 -0.17 10.73
CA ILE A 63 6.04 0.33 9.59
C ILE A 63 7.51 0.46 10.02
N GLY A 64 8.45 0.09 9.14
CA GLY A 64 9.88 0.24 9.41
C GLY A 64 10.42 -0.68 10.51
N LYS A 65 9.76 -1.82 10.78
CA LYS A 65 10.14 -2.78 11.86
C LYS A 65 10.21 -2.12 13.24
N LEU A 66 9.46 -1.04 13.45
CA LEU A 66 9.36 -0.39 14.76
C LEU A 66 8.88 -1.39 15.82
N PRO A 67 9.37 -1.28 17.07
CA PRO A 67 8.96 -2.16 18.15
C PRO A 67 7.46 -2.02 18.41
N MET A 68 6.78 -3.17 18.46
CA MET A 68 5.36 -3.23 18.78
C MET A 68 5.18 -3.60 20.26
N HIS A 69 4.36 -2.85 20.98
CA HIS A 69 4.02 -3.12 22.36
C HIS A 69 2.54 -3.52 22.48
N ASP A 70 2.28 -4.57 23.23
CA ASP A 70 0.91 -4.98 23.57
C ASP A 70 0.32 -4.15 24.72
N GLU A 71 -0.89 -4.51 25.15
CA GLU A 71 -1.59 -3.84 26.27
C GLU A 71 -0.86 -3.92 27.62
N ARG A 72 0.08 -4.86 27.78
CA ARG A 72 0.90 -5.03 28.97
C ARG A 72 2.23 -4.30 28.85
N ASN A 73 2.40 -3.49 27.81
CA ASN A 73 3.65 -2.87 27.40
C ASN A 73 4.77 -3.87 27.07
N VAL A 74 4.43 -5.15 26.90
CA VAL A 74 5.40 -6.18 26.53
C VAL A 74 5.73 -5.99 25.06
N TRP A 75 7.02 -5.84 24.79
CA TRP A 75 7.50 -5.78 23.43
C TRP A 75 7.32 -7.13 22.73
N ASN A 76 6.67 -7.10 21.58
CA ASN A 76 6.56 -8.25 20.70
C ASN A 76 7.45 -8.03 19.47
N PRO A 77 8.51 -8.84 19.28
CA PRO A 77 9.34 -8.77 18.08
C PRO A 77 8.59 -9.23 16.82
N SER A 78 7.45 -9.90 17.00
CA SER A 78 6.64 -10.46 15.94
C SER A 78 5.32 -9.72 15.81
N ASN A 79 4.63 -10.02 14.72
CA ASN A 79 3.29 -9.51 14.48
C ASN A 79 2.33 -10.00 15.58
N ILE A 80 1.44 -9.13 16.06
CA ILE A 80 0.42 -9.47 17.07
C ILE A 80 -0.86 -9.84 16.33
N ALA A 81 -1.35 -11.06 16.56
CA ALA A 81 -2.64 -11.50 16.06
C ALA A 81 -3.74 -11.18 17.07
N MET A 82 -4.88 -10.67 16.59
CA MET A 82 -6.09 -10.46 17.40
C MET A 82 -7.27 -11.15 16.76
N THR A 83 -8.21 -11.61 17.59
CA THR A 83 -9.36 -12.38 17.13
C THR A 83 -10.65 -11.71 17.58
N CYS A 84 -11.64 -11.67 16.69
CA CYS A 84 -12.98 -11.20 17.02
C CYS A 84 -13.67 -12.20 17.95
N GLU A 85 -14.04 -11.77 19.16
CA GLU A 85 -14.67 -12.60 20.18
C GLU A 85 -16.20 -12.67 20.02
N PRO A 86 -16.87 -13.68 20.59
CA PRO A 86 -18.34 -13.83 20.52
C PRO A 86 -19.15 -12.68 21.12
N ASN A 87 -18.51 -11.76 21.85
CA ASN A 87 -19.12 -10.56 22.43
C ASN A 87 -19.04 -9.34 21.48
N GLY A 88 -18.51 -9.48 20.26
CA GLY A 88 -18.34 -8.40 19.29
C GLY A 88 -17.14 -7.49 19.58
N LYS A 89 -16.22 -7.91 20.45
CA LYS A 89 -14.99 -7.19 20.80
C LYS A 89 -13.76 -7.95 20.32
N TRP A 90 -12.66 -7.23 20.15
CA TRP A 90 -11.36 -7.82 19.87
C TRP A 90 -10.74 -8.41 21.13
N SER A 91 -10.02 -9.53 20.99
CA SER A 91 -9.39 -10.27 22.10
C SER A 91 -8.35 -9.48 22.89
N GLN A 92 -7.80 -8.41 22.31
CA GLN A 92 -6.78 -7.53 22.91
C GLN A 92 -7.01 -6.09 22.45
N ARG A 93 -6.44 -5.12 23.16
CA ARG A 93 -6.40 -3.72 22.73
C ARG A 93 -5.38 -3.51 21.61
N THR A 94 -5.65 -2.53 20.74
CA THR A 94 -4.74 -2.11 19.65
C THR A 94 -3.31 -1.90 20.16
N PRO A 95 -2.32 -2.56 19.54
CA PRO A 95 -0.94 -2.44 19.98
C PRO A 95 -0.38 -1.09 19.56
N ILE A 96 0.75 -0.70 20.14
CA ILE A 96 1.38 0.59 19.84
C ILE A 96 2.73 0.35 19.16
N CYS A 97 2.95 1.02 18.03
CA CYS A 97 4.24 1.05 17.35
C CYS A 97 5.06 2.20 17.91
N ASP A 98 6.13 1.85 18.63
CA ASP A 98 6.95 2.84 19.31
C ASP A 98 8.04 3.40 18.42
N VAL A 99 8.45 4.61 18.76
CA VAL A 99 9.54 5.29 18.07
C VAL A 99 10.65 5.57 19.07
N PRO A 100 11.92 5.39 18.68
CA PRO A 100 13.04 5.74 19.54
C PRO A 100 12.92 7.20 19.99
N THR A 101 13.18 7.43 21.27
CA THR A 101 13.29 8.78 21.82
C THR A 101 14.52 9.45 21.20
N ARG A 102 14.35 10.67 20.70
CA ARG A 102 15.46 11.43 20.14
C ARG A 102 16.48 11.70 21.25
N LEU A 103 17.68 11.20 21.05
CA LEU A 103 18.82 11.47 21.90
C LEU A 103 19.62 12.65 21.32
N LYS A 104 20.08 13.54 22.19
CA LYS A 104 21.04 14.59 21.88
C LYS A 104 22.39 14.20 22.46
N TYR A 105 23.47 14.51 21.75
CA TYR A 105 24.83 14.32 22.26
C TYR A 105 25.18 15.43 23.24
N SER A 106 25.67 15.05 24.42
CA SER A 106 26.05 16.01 25.46
C SER A 106 27.48 16.54 25.28
N ILE A 107 28.34 15.81 24.55
CA ILE A 107 29.76 16.16 24.34
C ILE A 107 30.08 16.03 22.85
N ILE A 108 30.59 17.12 22.25
CA ILE A 108 30.86 17.24 20.82
C ILE A 108 32.25 16.64 20.55
N ASP A 109 32.34 15.33 20.33
CA ASP A 109 33.40 14.78 19.48
C ASP A 109 32.77 14.14 18.24
N SER A 110 33.17 14.64 17.07
CA SER A 110 32.51 14.43 15.77
C SER A 110 32.42 12.97 15.30
N LYS A 111 33.15 12.06 15.95
CA LYS A 111 33.15 10.62 15.61
C LYS A 111 32.01 9.85 16.26
N GLU A 112 31.38 10.38 17.30
CA GLU A 112 30.36 9.67 18.08
C GLU A 112 28.96 9.76 17.48
N SER A 113 28.70 10.73 16.57
CA SER A 113 27.37 10.98 15.96
C SER A 113 26.83 9.85 15.07
N ILE A 114 27.69 8.90 14.71
CA ILE A 114 27.36 7.80 13.79
C ILE A 114 26.47 6.76 14.47
N ALA A 115 26.51 6.62 15.80
CA ALA A 115 25.79 5.58 16.53
C ALA A 115 24.26 5.82 16.68
N ILE A 116 23.77 7.05 16.48
CA ILE A 116 22.34 7.43 16.64
C ILE A 116 21.71 7.88 15.31
N ASP A 117 22.39 7.71 14.17
CA ASP A 117 21.84 8.14 12.87
C ASP A 117 20.66 7.27 12.39
N GLY A 118 20.30 6.23 13.16
CA GLY A 118 19.24 5.28 12.86
C GLY A 118 19.60 4.30 11.74
N LYS A 119 20.85 4.31 11.25
CA LYS A 119 21.34 3.39 10.23
C LYS A 119 22.13 2.28 10.88
N LEU A 120 21.52 1.10 10.95
CA LEU A 120 22.17 -0.11 11.46
C LEU A 120 23.39 -0.58 10.66
N SER A 121 23.64 0.01 9.48
CA SER A 121 24.77 -0.31 8.61
C SER A 121 26.05 0.47 8.95
N THR A 122 25.96 1.53 9.77
CA THR A 122 27.12 2.37 10.12
C THR A 122 27.57 2.08 11.54
N CYS A 123 28.74 1.44 11.67
CA CYS A 123 29.29 1.07 12.97
C CYS A 123 30.47 1.95 13.35
N PHE A 124 30.45 2.48 14.56
CA PHE A 124 31.61 3.13 15.15
C PHE A 124 32.49 2.06 15.82
N GLN A 125 33.81 2.15 15.62
CA GLN A 125 34.77 1.24 16.25
C GLN A 125 35.18 1.81 17.61
N ILE A 126 35.04 1.01 18.66
CA ILE A 126 35.53 1.32 20.00
C ILE A 126 37.00 0.92 20.08
N GLY A 127 37.86 1.78 20.62
CA GLY A 127 39.28 1.47 20.81
C GLY A 127 39.49 0.23 21.69
N ASN A 128 40.41 -0.67 21.30
CA ASN A 128 40.62 -1.96 21.98
C ASN A 128 41.02 -1.86 23.47
N ASP A 129 41.60 -0.74 23.89
CA ASP A 129 42.17 -0.56 25.24
C ASP A 129 41.61 0.66 25.97
N THR A 130 40.59 1.32 25.41
CA THR A 130 40.00 2.53 26.00
C THR A 130 38.56 2.28 26.40
N GLU A 131 38.24 2.59 27.65
CA GLU A 131 36.84 2.70 28.07
C GLU A 131 36.26 3.96 27.43
N GLU A 132 35.21 3.80 26.64
CA GLU A 132 34.51 4.92 26.02
C GLU A 132 33.20 5.17 26.79
N ILE A 133 32.94 6.44 27.12
CA ILE A 133 31.73 6.84 27.84
C ILE A 133 30.90 7.68 26.90
N LEU A 134 29.83 7.08 26.38
CA LEU A 134 28.87 7.77 25.54
C LEU A 134 27.83 8.44 26.44
N GLN A 135 27.70 9.76 26.35
CA GLN A 135 26.71 10.52 27.10
C GLN A 135 25.67 11.11 26.18
N PHE A 136 24.42 10.78 26.46
CA PHE A 136 23.28 11.28 25.73
C PHE A 136 22.32 12.00 26.67
N SER A 137 21.65 13.02 26.17
CA SER A 137 20.59 13.75 26.87
C SER A 137 19.27 13.58 26.13
N PHE A 138 18.18 13.49 26.87
CA PHE A 138 16.82 13.51 26.33
C PHE A 138 16.33 14.95 26.08
N ASP A 139 15.24 15.11 25.33
CA ASP A 139 14.52 16.38 25.14
C ASP A 139 13.70 16.80 26.39
N GLY A 140 14.25 16.56 27.58
CA GLY A 140 13.62 16.74 28.89
C GLY A 140 13.69 15.48 29.75
N GLU A 141 13.13 15.54 30.96
CA GLU A 141 13.07 14.39 31.86
C GLU A 141 12.26 13.22 31.27
N ALA A 142 12.87 12.03 31.21
CA ALA A 142 12.21 10.82 30.72
C ALA A 142 12.61 9.57 31.52
N VAL A 143 11.73 8.57 31.55
CA VAL A 143 11.97 7.25 32.18
C VAL A 143 12.23 6.23 31.08
N PRO A 144 13.47 5.77 30.88
CA PRO A 144 13.76 4.72 29.91
C PRO A 144 13.08 3.41 30.31
N TYR A 145 12.36 2.76 29.39
CA TYR A 145 11.73 1.46 29.64
C TYR A 145 12.22 0.40 28.67
N SER A 146 12.84 0.78 27.56
CA SER A 146 13.54 -0.18 26.71
C SER A 146 14.74 0.45 26.01
N MET A 147 15.75 -0.37 25.72
CA MET A 147 16.91 0.03 24.93
C MET A 147 17.24 -1.06 23.94
N VAL A 148 17.67 -0.66 22.74
CA VAL A 148 18.18 -1.56 21.71
C VAL A 148 19.61 -1.15 21.40
N PHE A 149 20.52 -2.10 21.51
CA PHE A 149 21.92 -1.94 21.15
C PHE A 149 22.21 -2.85 19.97
N CYS A 150 22.72 -2.27 18.88
CA CYS A 150 23.11 -2.99 17.70
C CYS A 150 24.62 -2.97 17.54
N PHE A 151 25.18 -4.12 17.18
CA PHE A 151 26.60 -4.39 17.10
C PHE A 151 26.94 -5.04 15.76
N GLY A 152 28.15 -4.77 15.29
CA GLY A 152 28.70 -5.39 14.09
C GLY A 152 29.33 -6.72 14.45
N GLU A 153 30.56 -6.68 14.95
CA GLU A 153 31.30 -7.85 15.43
C GLU A 153 31.98 -7.54 16.77
N GLY A 154 32.21 -8.57 17.61
CA GLY A 154 32.85 -8.39 18.92
C GLY A 154 32.28 -9.10 20.15
N ARG A 155 32.85 -8.79 21.31
CA ARG A 155 32.31 -9.07 22.66
C ARG A 155 32.55 -7.86 23.54
N GLY A 156 31.48 -7.28 24.06
CA GLY A 156 31.55 -6.05 24.86
C GLY A 156 30.87 -6.19 26.20
N MET A 157 31.41 -5.51 27.20
CA MET A 157 30.69 -5.21 28.43
C MET A 157 30.18 -3.77 28.38
N PHE A 158 28.89 -3.61 28.69
CA PHE A 158 28.22 -2.32 28.71
C PHE A 158 27.80 -2.02 30.14
N ASN A 159 28.21 -0.86 30.63
CA ASN A 159 27.79 -0.30 31.90
C ASN A 159 26.88 0.88 31.63
N ILE A 160 25.58 0.66 31.74
CA ILE A 160 24.58 1.70 31.52
C ILE A 160 24.25 2.35 32.85
N SER A 161 24.25 3.69 32.89
CA SER A 161 23.96 4.47 34.07
C SER A 161 23.06 5.67 33.79
N PHE A 162 22.21 5.99 34.76
CA PHE A 162 21.26 7.09 34.72
C PHE A 162 21.50 8.01 35.90
N PRO A 163 22.14 9.17 35.69
CA PRO A 163 22.23 10.20 36.71
C PRO A 163 20.83 10.68 37.14
N PRO A 164 20.63 11.02 38.42
CA PRO A 164 21.62 11.07 39.51
C PRO A 164 21.78 9.74 40.27
N ASN A 165 20.99 8.71 39.97
CA ASN A 165 20.80 7.57 40.87
C ASN A 165 21.98 6.58 40.92
N ASN A 166 23.06 6.79 40.15
CA ASN A 166 24.26 5.95 40.12
C ASN A 166 23.97 4.44 40.07
N GLN A 167 22.81 4.04 39.53
CA GLN A 167 22.52 2.64 39.27
C GLN A 167 23.25 2.26 37.99
N TYR A 168 24.15 1.29 38.10
CA TYR A 168 24.93 0.77 36.99
C TYR A 168 24.44 -0.63 36.66
N PHE A 169 24.21 -0.89 35.38
CA PHE A 169 23.88 -2.22 34.88
C PHE A 169 24.98 -2.69 33.97
N THR A 170 25.65 -3.76 34.39
CA THR A 170 26.69 -4.43 33.60
C THR A 170 26.05 -5.53 32.77
N TYR A 171 26.11 -5.36 31.45
CA TYR A 171 25.67 -6.36 30.50
C TYR A 171 26.85 -6.90 29.71
N THR A 172 26.99 -8.22 29.67
CA THR A 172 27.94 -8.88 28.78
C THR A 172 27.20 -9.28 27.51
N ALA A 173 27.49 -8.61 26.40
CA ALA A 173 26.96 -8.98 25.10
C ALA A 173 27.83 -10.11 24.52
N HIS A 174 27.30 -11.32 24.49
CA HIS A 174 27.85 -12.40 23.68
C HIS A 174 27.21 -12.31 22.30
N ILE A 175 27.95 -11.78 21.32
CA ILE A 175 27.45 -11.68 19.94
C ILE A 175 27.35 -13.10 19.36
N GLY A 176 26.15 -13.65 19.39
CA GLY A 176 25.70 -14.75 18.52
C GLY A 176 25.12 -14.19 17.21
N ASN A 177 24.32 -14.98 16.49
CA ASN A 177 23.76 -14.60 15.19
C ASN A 177 22.86 -13.34 15.18
N SER A 178 22.48 -12.76 16.33
CA SER A 178 21.66 -11.54 16.41
C SER A 178 22.53 -10.29 16.61
N ARG A 179 22.52 -9.37 15.64
CA ARG A 179 23.27 -8.11 15.68
C ARG A 179 22.74 -7.11 16.71
N CYS A 180 21.45 -7.17 17.05
CA CYS A 180 20.84 -6.25 17.99
C CYS A 180 20.37 -7.00 19.24
N ILE A 181 20.68 -6.44 20.41
CA ILE A 181 20.22 -6.91 21.71
C ILE A 181 19.27 -5.87 22.26
N LYS A 182 18.12 -6.35 22.72
CA LYS A 182 17.12 -5.53 23.37
C LYS A 182 17.14 -5.76 24.88
N TYR A 183 16.97 -4.67 25.61
CA TYR A 183 16.84 -4.66 27.05
C TYR A 183 15.50 -4.05 27.42
N ASP A 184 14.77 -4.76 28.26
CA ASP A 184 13.62 -4.23 28.98
C ASP A 184 14.15 -3.64 30.28
N THR A 185 13.88 -2.35 30.50
CA THR A 185 14.36 -1.62 31.67
C THR A 185 13.21 -1.15 32.55
N THR A 186 12.00 -1.67 32.32
CA THR A 186 10.78 -1.30 33.04
C THR A 186 10.88 -1.60 34.55
N ASP A 187 11.50 -2.72 34.92
CA ASP A 187 11.72 -3.11 36.32
C ASP A 187 12.94 -2.45 36.96
N VAL A 188 13.70 -1.70 36.16
CA VAL A 188 15.03 -1.24 36.50
C VAL A 188 15.03 0.25 36.79
N PHE A 189 14.41 1.03 35.92
CA PHE A 189 14.37 2.49 36.05
C PHE A 189 12.96 2.96 36.36
N HIS A 190 12.78 3.47 37.57
CA HIS A 190 11.53 4.12 38.01
C HIS A 190 11.65 5.63 38.11
N SER A 191 12.88 6.17 38.06
CA SER A 191 13.15 7.59 38.15
C SER A 191 13.28 8.23 36.77
N LYS A 192 12.74 9.44 36.63
CA LYS A 192 13.04 10.30 35.50
C LYS A 192 14.52 10.66 35.46
N SER A 193 15.08 10.74 34.27
CA SER A 193 16.43 11.23 34.04
C SER A 193 16.45 12.11 32.80
N GLU A 194 17.31 13.12 32.81
CA GLU A 194 17.59 13.95 31.63
C GLU A 194 18.74 13.37 30.80
N ASN A 195 19.57 12.51 31.39
CA ASN A 195 20.81 12.03 30.79
C ASN A 195 20.95 10.51 30.93
N ILE A 196 21.60 9.90 29.96
CA ILE A 196 21.95 8.50 29.96
C ILE A 196 23.43 8.39 29.60
N SER A 197 24.17 7.67 30.42
CA SER A 197 25.61 7.44 30.23
C SER A 197 25.82 5.95 29.99
N VAL A 198 26.27 5.62 28.78
CA VAL A 198 26.61 4.26 28.38
C VAL A 198 28.13 4.16 28.36
N LYS A 199 28.70 3.52 29.38
CA LYS A 199 30.11 3.20 29.42
C LYS A 199 30.34 1.86 28.73
N VAL A 200 31.16 1.84 27.69
CA VAL A 200 31.49 0.64 26.94
C VAL A 200 32.93 0.23 27.26
N SER A 201 33.10 -0.98 27.77
CA SER A 201 34.40 -1.57 28.08
C SER A 201 34.61 -2.78 27.16
N PRO A 202 35.66 -2.80 26.31
CA PRO A 202 35.97 -3.98 25.51
C PRO A 202 36.34 -5.16 26.41
N SER A 203 35.93 -6.38 26.03
CA SER A 203 36.47 -7.57 26.67
C SER A 203 37.90 -7.81 26.16
N THR A 204 38.78 -8.38 26.99
CA THR A 204 40.17 -8.63 26.61
C THR A 204 40.23 -9.46 25.31
N ASN A 205 40.84 -8.89 24.27
CA ASN A 205 41.01 -9.47 22.92
C ASN A 205 39.78 -9.47 21.98
N SER A 206 38.83 -8.54 22.14
CA SER A 206 37.72 -8.39 21.17
C SER A 206 37.49 -6.94 20.78
N PHE A 207 37.55 -6.67 19.47
CA PHE A 207 37.04 -5.44 18.87
C PHE A 207 35.54 -5.36 19.08
N ASN A 208 35.00 -4.20 19.44
CA ASN A 208 33.57 -3.96 19.43
C ASN A 208 33.27 -2.83 18.47
N SER A 209 32.41 -3.11 17.50
CA SER A 209 31.79 -2.07 16.69
C SER A 209 30.32 -1.93 17.10
N MET A 210 29.89 -0.74 17.46
CA MET A 210 28.50 -0.46 17.81
C MET A 210 27.85 0.31 16.66
N CYS A 211 26.78 -0.26 16.11
CA CYS A 211 26.13 0.18 14.88
C CYS A 211 24.81 0.91 15.11
N GLY A 212 24.27 0.86 16.32
CA GLY A 212 23.02 1.54 16.63
C GLY A 212 22.75 1.55 18.11
N PHE A 213 22.24 2.69 18.58
CA PHE A 213 21.71 2.83 19.92
C PHE A 213 20.37 3.51 19.89
N GLU A 214 19.35 2.79 20.31
CA GLU A 214 18.00 3.32 20.41
C GLU A 214 17.53 3.21 21.86
N VAL A 215 17.04 4.33 22.39
CA VAL A 215 16.42 4.38 23.72
C VAL A 215 14.97 4.71 23.56
N PHE A 216 14.13 3.95 24.25
CA PHE A 216 12.71 4.18 24.33
C PHE A 216 12.38 4.63 25.76
N ALA A 217 11.86 5.85 25.88
CA ALA A 217 11.63 6.48 27.17
C ALA A 217 10.23 7.10 27.26
N LYS A 218 9.66 7.05 28.48
CA LYS A 218 8.39 7.65 28.86
C LYS A 218 8.61 9.08 29.33
N ASN A 219 7.85 10.04 28.83
CA ASN A 219 7.81 11.40 29.38
C ASN A 219 6.44 11.67 30.03
N ASP A 220 6.21 12.90 30.51
CA ASP A 220 4.93 13.26 31.15
C ASP A 220 3.72 13.22 30.21
N LYS A 221 3.97 13.11 28.90
CA LYS A 221 2.92 12.97 27.87
C LYS A 221 2.65 11.52 27.51
N TRP A 222 3.02 10.59 28.38
CA TRP A 222 2.93 9.14 28.14
C TRP A 222 1.72 8.53 28.83
N CYS A 223 1.01 7.66 28.11
CA CYS A 223 -0.01 6.77 28.65
C CYS A 223 0.45 5.32 28.52
N ASP A 224 0.25 4.53 29.58
CA ASP A 224 0.60 3.11 29.57
C ASP A 224 -0.38 2.27 28.75
N TYR A 225 -1.59 2.79 28.52
CA TYR A 225 -2.66 2.08 27.83
C TYR A 225 -3.26 2.94 26.72
N SER A 226 -3.66 2.28 25.64
CA SER A 226 -4.49 2.89 24.60
C SER A 226 -5.83 3.36 25.18
N PRO A 227 -6.42 4.43 24.61
CA PRO A 227 -7.71 4.94 25.06
C PRO A 227 -8.78 3.84 25.00
N GLU A 228 -9.58 3.71 26.07
CA GLU A 228 -10.65 2.70 26.17
C GLU A 228 -11.85 2.97 25.28
N LYS A 229 -11.99 4.20 24.80
CA LYS A 229 -13.13 4.61 23.98
C LYS A 229 -12.83 4.32 22.51
N SER A 230 -13.45 3.28 21.98
CA SER A 230 -13.77 3.26 20.56
C SER A 230 -14.84 4.33 20.30
N THR A 231 -14.64 5.14 19.27
CA THR A 231 -15.65 6.08 18.82
C THR A 231 -16.66 5.33 17.96
N LEU A 232 -17.95 5.45 18.30
CA LEU A 232 -19.01 4.99 17.40
C LEU A 232 -18.84 5.76 16.09
N ASN A 233 -18.56 5.06 14.98
CA ASN A 233 -18.37 5.61 13.63
C ASN A 233 -16.99 6.23 13.32
N GLY A 234 -15.92 5.79 13.97
CA GLY A 234 -14.55 6.13 13.58
C GLY A 234 -13.53 5.13 14.10
N GLN A 235 -12.34 5.16 13.51
CA GLN A 235 -11.16 4.41 13.93
C GLN A 235 -10.11 5.36 14.52
N LEU A 236 -9.45 4.92 15.57
CA LEU A 236 -8.34 5.67 16.16
C LEU A 236 -7.00 5.20 15.57
N GLU A 237 -6.14 6.17 15.27
CA GLU A 237 -4.72 5.96 15.04
C GLU A 237 -3.98 6.14 16.37
N VAL A 238 -3.66 5.03 17.02
CA VAL A 238 -3.24 4.98 18.42
C VAL A 238 -1.72 5.11 18.54
N GLY A 239 -1.27 6.25 19.06
CA GLY A 239 0.09 6.45 19.57
C GLY A 239 0.11 6.51 21.09
N ARG A 240 1.31 6.60 21.69
CA ARG A 240 1.46 6.66 23.15
C ARG A 240 1.13 8.01 23.79
N SER A 241 1.33 9.09 23.05
CA SER A 241 1.12 10.46 23.53
C SER A 241 0.04 11.21 22.76
N LYS A 242 -0.23 10.78 21.52
CA LYS A 242 -1.23 11.34 20.63
C LYS A 242 -1.98 10.20 19.97
N THR A 243 -3.30 10.29 19.96
CA THR A 243 -4.17 9.43 19.16
C THR A 243 -4.94 10.33 18.20
N VAL A 244 -5.04 9.97 16.92
CA VAL A 244 -5.80 10.73 15.91
C VAL A 244 -7.08 9.99 15.57
N LEU A 245 -8.22 10.67 15.53
CA LEU A 245 -9.48 10.06 15.11
C LEU A 245 -9.64 10.15 13.59
N HIS A 246 -10.02 9.03 12.98
CA HIS A 246 -10.40 8.94 11.58
C HIS A 246 -11.88 8.53 11.52
N CYS A 247 -12.77 9.42 11.10
CA CYS A 247 -14.18 9.09 10.98
C CYS A 247 -14.43 8.10 9.82
N ASN A 248 -15.37 7.17 10.01
CA ASN A 248 -15.79 6.22 8.98
C ASN A 248 -16.45 6.95 7.81
N GLU A 249 -16.57 6.26 6.67
CA GLU A 249 -17.29 6.79 5.51
C GLU A 249 -18.70 7.28 5.91
N ASN A 250 -19.09 8.45 5.42
CA ASN A 250 -20.32 9.18 5.74
C ASN A 250 -20.34 9.92 7.08
N PHE A 251 -19.28 9.86 7.88
CA PHE A 251 -19.15 10.66 9.10
C PHE A 251 -18.05 11.70 8.94
N ARG A 252 -18.25 12.86 9.55
CA ARG A 252 -17.27 13.95 9.56
C ARG A 252 -16.98 14.38 10.98
N GLU A 253 -15.81 15.00 11.15
CA GLU A 253 -15.44 15.67 12.38
C GLU A 253 -16.45 16.80 12.67
N LYS A 254 -16.98 16.86 13.90
CA LYS A 254 -17.98 17.87 14.29
C LYS A 254 -17.47 19.30 14.17
N GLU A 255 -16.16 19.50 14.33
CA GLU A 255 -15.45 20.76 14.19
C GLU A 255 -14.24 20.51 13.28
N SER A 256 -14.00 21.35 12.26
CA SER A 256 -12.95 21.19 11.22
C SER A 256 -11.50 21.36 11.76
N ARG A 257 -11.20 20.89 12.96
CA ARG A 257 -9.86 20.86 13.56
C ARG A 257 -9.54 19.40 13.81
N GLU A 258 -8.32 18.99 13.45
CA GLU A 258 -7.81 17.64 13.71
C GLU A 258 -8.24 17.18 15.10
N ILE A 259 -9.11 16.17 15.16
CA ILE A 259 -9.56 15.66 16.44
C ILE A 259 -8.52 14.66 16.93
N TYR A 260 -7.74 15.07 17.92
CA TYR A 260 -6.78 14.19 18.58
C TYR A 260 -7.03 14.11 20.07
N ALA A 261 -6.71 12.94 20.63
CA ALA A 261 -6.56 12.79 22.07
C ALA A 261 -5.07 12.95 22.41
N THR A 262 -4.77 13.73 23.45
CA THR A 262 -3.41 13.77 24.03
C THR A 262 -3.41 13.07 25.36
N CYS A 263 -2.34 12.35 25.63
CA CYS A 263 -2.08 11.87 26.97
C CYS A 263 -1.25 12.89 27.75
N GLU A 264 -1.69 13.19 28.97
CA GLU A 264 -0.90 13.93 29.95
C GLU A 264 -1.09 13.29 31.32
N ASN A 265 0.01 13.02 32.02
CA ASN A 265 0.00 12.38 33.35
C ASN A 265 -0.78 11.05 33.38
N ASN A 266 -0.53 10.16 32.41
CA ASN A 266 -1.19 8.86 32.26
C ASN A 266 -2.73 8.94 32.12
N LYS A 267 -3.26 10.11 31.71
CA LYS A 267 -4.68 10.32 31.47
C LYS A 267 -4.90 10.88 30.08
N TRP A 268 -5.76 10.21 29.32
CA TRP A 268 -6.21 10.70 28.02
C TRP A 268 -7.16 11.88 28.20
N SER A 269 -6.80 13.01 27.59
CA SER A 269 -7.68 14.16 27.39
C SER A 269 -8.26 14.08 25.99
N TYR A 270 -9.58 14.04 25.91
CA TYR A 270 -10.32 13.93 24.67
C TYR A 270 -10.90 15.29 24.31
N GLN A 271 -10.38 15.91 23.27
CA GLN A 271 -10.89 17.19 22.79
C GLN A 271 -11.77 16.93 21.56
N GLY A 272 -13.09 16.84 21.77
CA GLY A 272 -14.06 16.85 20.66
C GLY A 272 -14.19 15.56 19.83
N LEU A 273 -13.88 14.37 20.36
CA LEU A 273 -14.07 13.06 19.68
C LEU A 273 -15.53 12.71 19.41
N GLU A 274 -16.15 13.40 18.44
CA GLU A 274 -17.46 13.06 17.92
C GLU A 274 -17.40 13.07 16.38
N CYS A 275 -17.53 11.88 15.80
CA CYS A 275 -17.90 11.72 14.41
C CYS A 275 -19.41 11.96 14.29
N VAL A 276 -19.80 13.03 13.63
CA VAL A 276 -21.21 13.31 13.35
C VAL A 276 -21.57 12.76 11.99
N GLU A 277 -22.76 12.17 11.89
CA GLU A 277 -23.31 11.75 10.60
C GLU A 277 -23.32 12.98 9.68
N SER A 278 -22.76 12.82 8.49
CA SER A 278 -22.75 13.87 7.48
C SER A 278 -24.16 14.00 6.95
N LYS A 279 -25.03 14.71 7.69
CA LYS A 279 -26.33 15.13 7.13
C LYS A 279 -26.01 15.87 5.84
N PRO A 280 -26.60 15.50 4.69
CA PRO A 280 -26.39 16.22 3.44
C PRO A 280 -26.79 17.67 3.69
N GLN A 281 -25.77 18.52 3.86
CA GLN A 281 -25.95 19.89 4.26
C GLN A 281 -26.38 20.61 2.99
N LYS A 282 -27.69 20.77 2.84
CA LYS A 282 -28.37 21.06 1.57
C LYS A 282 -27.89 22.33 0.84
N ASP A 283 -27.12 23.20 1.49
CA ASP A 283 -26.73 24.51 0.93
C ASP A 283 -25.23 24.85 1.06
N HIS A 284 -24.39 23.96 1.60
CA HIS A 284 -22.95 24.12 1.44
C HIS A 284 -22.52 23.28 0.25
N ASN A 285 -22.10 23.96 -0.82
CA ASN A 285 -21.48 23.39 -1.99
C ASN A 285 -20.25 22.58 -1.53
N ILE A 286 -20.46 21.31 -1.15
CA ILE A 286 -19.40 20.39 -0.76
C ILE A 286 -18.46 20.36 -1.96
N SER A 287 -17.26 20.89 -1.78
CA SER A 287 -16.26 20.87 -2.84
C SER A 287 -15.85 19.42 -3.03
N ALA A 288 -16.51 18.75 -3.97
CA ALA A 288 -16.06 17.45 -4.43
C ALA A 288 -14.63 17.61 -4.97
N CYS A 289 -13.75 16.66 -4.67
CA CYS A 289 -12.47 16.61 -5.37
C CYS A 289 -12.74 16.26 -6.84
N PRO A 290 -12.10 16.99 -7.77
CA PRO A 290 -12.14 16.59 -9.16
C PRO A 290 -11.48 15.22 -9.31
N PRO A 291 -11.81 14.47 -10.38
CA PRO A 291 -11.07 13.27 -10.75
C PRO A 291 -9.57 13.56 -10.75
N PRO A 292 -8.76 12.71 -10.10
CA PRO A 292 -7.32 12.91 -10.00
C PRO A 292 -6.66 12.77 -11.38
N ASN A 293 -5.48 13.35 -11.55
CA ASN A 293 -4.60 13.01 -12.67
C ASN A 293 -4.05 11.58 -12.47
N PHE A 294 -3.64 10.89 -13.53
CA PHE A 294 -3.09 9.54 -13.45
C PHE A 294 -1.65 9.47 -13.98
N PRO A 295 -0.80 8.56 -13.47
CA PRO A 295 0.55 8.39 -13.99
C PRO A 295 0.56 7.75 -15.38
N GLU A 296 1.52 8.15 -16.23
CA GLU A 296 1.83 7.45 -17.48
C GLU A 296 2.19 5.99 -17.18
N GLY A 297 1.51 5.06 -17.84
CA GLY A 297 1.69 3.63 -17.55
C GLY A 297 1.15 3.21 -16.18
N GLY A 298 0.17 3.92 -15.62
CA GLY A 298 -0.57 3.48 -14.43
C GLY A 298 -2.05 3.85 -14.48
N LYS A 299 -2.73 3.63 -13.36
CA LYS A 299 -4.16 3.93 -13.15
C LYS A 299 -4.44 4.19 -11.68
N TYR A 300 -5.68 4.55 -11.35
CA TYR A 300 -6.14 4.61 -9.96
C TYR A 300 -7.52 3.95 -9.81
N GLU A 301 -7.81 3.46 -8.61
CA GLU A 301 -9.08 2.80 -8.29
C GLU A 301 -9.63 3.30 -6.92
N PRO A 302 -10.96 3.48 -6.77
CA PRO A 302 -11.98 3.37 -7.80
C PRO A 302 -12.00 4.61 -8.70
N GLU A 303 -12.37 4.43 -9.98
CA GLU A 303 -12.59 5.53 -10.94
C GLU A 303 -14.02 6.06 -10.83
N LYS A 304 -14.17 7.36 -10.55
CA LYS A 304 -15.46 8.05 -10.38
C LYS A 304 -15.37 9.45 -10.98
N ALA A 305 -16.52 9.97 -11.41
CA ALA A 305 -16.63 11.33 -11.94
C ALA A 305 -16.46 12.42 -10.86
N GLU A 306 -16.79 12.09 -9.59
CA GLU A 306 -16.67 13.00 -8.45
C GLU A 306 -16.27 12.21 -7.20
N TYR A 307 -15.49 12.85 -6.33
CA TYR A 307 -15.07 12.30 -5.06
C TYR A 307 -15.47 13.21 -3.92
N TYR A 308 -16.01 12.64 -2.86
CA TYR A 308 -16.38 13.40 -1.66
C TYR A 308 -15.28 13.33 -0.60
N GLU A 309 -15.28 14.29 0.31
CA GLU A 309 -14.37 14.35 1.45
C GLU A 309 -14.27 12.99 2.17
N GLY A 310 -13.04 12.58 2.51
CA GLY A 310 -12.73 11.32 3.16
C GLY A 310 -12.57 10.12 2.22
N GLN A 311 -13.09 10.20 0.98
CA GLN A 311 -12.92 9.11 0.02
C GLN A 311 -11.44 8.94 -0.37
N ARG A 312 -11.04 7.67 -0.49
CA ARG A 312 -9.67 7.28 -0.82
C ARG A 312 -9.62 6.67 -2.20
N ILE A 313 -8.53 6.94 -2.91
CA ILE A 313 -8.15 6.24 -4.13
C ILE A 313 -6.81 5.56 -3.93
N LYS A 314 -6.55 4.55 -4.75
CA LYS A 314 -5.31 3.80 -4.80
C LYS A 314 -4.73 3.92 -6.21
N TYR A 315 -3.57 4.56 -6.35
CA TYR A 315 -2.78 4.49 -7.57
C TYR A 315 -2.14 3.12 -7.71
N ILE A 316 -2.02 2.63 -8.94
CA ILE A 316 -1.41 1.36 -9.31
C ILE A 316 -0.62 1.58 -10.60
N CYS A 317 0.66 1.20 -10.62
CA CYS A 317 1.44 1.19 -11.86
C CYS A 317 1.15 -0.09 -12.67
N ASN A 318 1.10 0.04 -13.99
CA ASN A 318 0.87 -1.09 -14.87
C ASN A 318 2.16 -1.89 -15.07
N GLY A 319 2.03 -3.20 -15.22
CA GLY A 319 3.13 -4.09 -15.53
C GLY A 319 4.21 -4.10 -14.45
N LYS A 320 5.43 -3.72 -14.84
CA LYS A 320 6.65 -3.81 -14.00
C LYS A 320 7.14 -2.45 -13.51
N SER A 321 6.39 -1.40 -13.80
CA SER A 321 6.75 -0.05 -13.37
C SER A 321 6.64 0.08 -11.85
N SER A 322 7.56 0.83 -11.27
CA SER A 322 7.56 1.14 -9.84
C SER A 322 7.03 2.55 -9.61
N MET A 323 6.37 2.75 -8.46
CA MET A 323 5.73 4.02 -8.15
C MET A 323 6.67 4.95 -7.40
N PHE A 324 6.80 6.18 -7.90
CA PHE A 324 7.63 7.22 -7.30
C PHE A 324 6.79 8.44 -6.94
N PHE A 325 7.10 9.08 -5.82
CA PHE A 325 6.61 10.41 -5.50
C PHE A 325 7.79 11.26 -5.04
N GLY A 326 8.11 12.30 -5.81
CA GLY A 326 9.44 12.90 -5.67
C GLY A 326 10.49 11.97 -6.27
N ASP A 327 11.59 11.84 -5.55
CA ASP A 327 12.66 10.89 -5.83
C ASP A 327 12.55 9.63 -4.94
N VAL A 328 11.41 9.43 -4.26
CA VAL A 328 11.22 8.33 -3.28
C VAL A 328 10.26 7.30 -3.86
N SER A 329 10.67 6.03 -3.85
CA SER A 329 9.78 4.91 -4.19
C SER A 329 8.74 4.74 -3.09
N THR A 330 7.46 4.72 -3.45
CA THR A 330 6.35 4.49 -2.51
C THR A 330 5.89 3.03 -2.49
N GLY A 331 6.59 2.15 -3.20
CA GLY A 331 6.22 0.73 -3.37
C GLY A 331 5.25 0.50 -4.53
N ASP A 332 4.42 -0.54 -4.42
CA ASP A 332 3.53 -0.98 -5.53
C ASP A 332 2.28 -0.11 -5.70
N TYR A 333 1.89 0.63 -4.67
CA TYR A 333 0.71 1.48 -4.69
C TYR A 333 0.82 2.66 -3.73
N LYS A 334 0.06 3.72 -4.04
CA LYS A 334 -0.07 4.90 -3.19
C LYS A 334 -1.54 5.19 -2.93
N LYS A 335 -1.90 5.36 -1.65
CA LYS A 335 -3.26 5.79 -1.25
C LYS A 335 -3.26 7.31 -1.09
N VAL A 336 -4.26 7.98 -1.65
CA VAL A 336 -4.51 9.42 -1.40
C VAL A 336 -5.98 9.65 -1.06
N THR A 337 -6.25 10.69 -0.28
CA THR A 337 -7.58 10.97 0.30
C THR A 337 -8.10 12.32 -0.17
N CYS A 338 -9.37 12.41 -0.53
CA CYS A 338 -10.02 13.68 -0.83
C CYS A 338 -10.23 14.46 0.48
N THR A 339 -9.70 15.67 0.57
CA THR A 339 -9.77 16.53 1.77
C THR A 339 -11.02 17.39 1.76
N SER A 340 -11.37 17.96 2.91
CA SER A 340 -12.47 18.94 3.08
C SER A 340 -12.36 20.18 2.19
N SER A 341 -11.17 20.46 1.67
CA SER A 341 -10.91 21.58 0.75
C SER A 341 -11.27 21.29 -0.72
N GLY A 342 -11.72 20.07 -1.03
CA GLY A 342 -11.92 19.63 -2.41
C GLY A 342 -10.62 19.37 -3.17
N LYS A 343 -9.51 19.15 -2.44
CA LYS A 343 -8.21 18.76 -2.99
C LYS A 343 -7.78 17.38 -2.49
N TRP A 344 -7.00 16.68 -3.29
CA TRP A 344 -6.34 15.45 -2.88
C TRP A 344 -5.24 15.71 -1.84
N SER A 345 -5.08 14.80 -0.88
CA SER A 345 -4.09 14.90 0.20
C SER A 345 -2.65 14.97 -0.30
N GLU A 346 -2.39 14.38 -1.47
CA GLU A 346 -1.10 14.37 -2.14
C GLU A 346 -1.29 14.39 -3.66
N GLY A 347 -0.25 14.79 -4.39
CA GLY A 347 -0.23 14.77 -5.85
C GLY A 347 -0.13 13.37 -6.46
N THR A 348 -0.40 13.29 -7.76
CA THR A 348 -0.30 12.08 -8.59
C THR A 348 1.15 11.56 -8.58
N PRO A 349 1.39 10.29 -8.25
CA PRO A 349 2.73 9.71 -8.34
C PRO A 349 3.17 9.56 -9.80
N PHE A 350 4.42 9.16 -10.02
CA PHE A 350 4.94 8.72 -11.31
C PHE A 350 5.07 7.20 -11.33
N CYS A 351 4.97 6.60 -12.52
CA CYS A 351 5.20 5.17 -12.73
C CYS A 351 6.38 4.99 -13.68
N ASP A 352 7.55 4.67 -13.13
CA ASP A 352 8.76 4.51 -13.93
C ASP A 352 8.98 3.04 -14.27
N SER A 353 9.23 2.78 -15.54
CA SER A 353 9.74 1.48 -15.98
C SER A 353 11.24 1.39 -15.73
N PRO A 354 11.77 0.20 -15.37
CA PRO A 354 13.20 0.01 -15.27
C PRO A 354 13.88 0.23 -16.63
N ALA A 355 15.09 0.78 -16.59
CA ALA A 355 15.91 0.97 -17.77
C ALA A 355 16.28 -0.38 -18.39
N ASN A 356 16.37 -0.42 -19.73
CA ASN A 356 16.93 -1.55 -20.43
C ASN A 356 18.41 -1.71 -20.04
N MET A 357 18.74 -2.86 -19.46
CA MET A 357 20.08 -3.18 -19.01
C MET A 357 20.64 -4.34 -19.81
N HIS A 358 21.92 -4.22 -20.18
CA HIS A 358 22.69 -5.30 -20.77
C HIS A 358 23.72 -5.79 -19.75
N LEU A 359 23.66 -7.06 -19.38
CA LEU A 359 24.64 -7.65 -18.47
C LEU A 359 26.03 -7.59 -19.13
N LYS A 360 27.00 -6.93 -18.47
CA LYS A 360 28.37 -6.80 -18.97
C LYS A 360 29.16 -7.99 -18.43
N TYR A 361 29.21 -9.06 -19.22
CA TYR A 361 29.71 -10.35 -18.76
C TYR A 361 31.17 -10.29 -18.25
N PRO A 362 31.44 -10.78 -17.02
CA PRO A 362 32.75 -11.35 -16.75
C PRO A 362 32.89 -12.67 -17.53
N SER A 363 34.13 -13.04 -17.87
CA SER A 363 34.49 -14.22 -18.69
C SER A 363 34.09 -15.57 -18.06
N VAL A 364 32.79 -15.89 -18.01
CA VAL A 364 32.25 -17.12 -17.42
C VAL A 364 31.41 -17.89 -18.46
N SER A 365 31.43 -19.22 -18.36
CA SER A 365 30.80 -20.18 -19.29
C SER A 365 29.33 -19.89 -19.65
N GLU A 366 28.92 -20.18 -20.88
CA GLU A 366 27.55 -19.97 -21.43
C GLU A 366 26.39 -20.42 -20.53
N ILE A 367 26.55 -21.50 -19.74
CA ILE A 367 25.51 -22.00 -18.82
C ILE A 367 25.27 -21.06 -17.64
N ALA A 368 26.29 -20.31 -17.20
CA ALA A 368 26.14 -19.28 -16.17
C ALA A 368 25.35 -18.08 -16.73
N GLN A 369 25.56 -17.75 -18.01
CA GLN A 369 24.93 -16.61 -18.68
C GLN A 369 23.40 -16.75 -18.78
N LEU A 370 22.91 -17.95 -19.13
CA LEU A 370 21.48 -18.26 -19.21
C LEU A 370 20.75 -18.13 -17.87
N LYS A 371 21.47 -18.25 -16.75
CA LYS A 371 20.87 -18.14 -15.41
C LYS A 371 20.98 -16.72 -14.85
N GLU A 372 21.97 -15.94 -15.27
CA GLU A 372 22.13 -14.54 -14.87
C GLU A 372 21.14 -13.62 -15.59
N SER A 373 20.63 -13.99 -16.77
CA SER A 373 19.54 -13.26 -17.43
C SER A 373 18.23 -13.26 -16.63
N PHE A 374 18.04 -14.20 -15.71
CA PHE A 374 16.88 -14.18 -14.80
C PHE A 374 16.87 -12.95 -13.91
N LEU A 375 18.03 -12.34 -13.64
CA LEU A 375 18.10 -11.13 -12.81
C LEU A 375 17.48 -9.91 -13.48
N ILE A 376 17.26 -9.94 -14.79
CA ILE A 376 16.75 -8.80 -15.58
C ILE A 376 15.56 -9.19 -16.46
N ASP A 377 15.04 -10.41 -16.34
CA ASP A 377 13.81 -10.84 -17.04
C ASP A 377 12.54 -10.15 -16.49
N SER A 378 12.74 -9.47 -15.35
CA SER A 378 11.74 -8.75 -14.61
C SER A 378 10.58 -9.66 -14.15
N ASP A 379 10.86 -10.92 -13.84
CA ASP A 379 9.97 -11.84 -13.14
C ASP A 379 10.54 -12.08 -11.74
N ILE A 380 9.88 -11.54 -10.72
CA ILE A 380 10.32 -11.70 -9.32
C ILE A 380 10.31 -13.15 -8.84
N ASN A 381 9.69 -14.07 -9.59
CA ASN A 381 9.59 -15.48 -9.22
C ASN A 381 10.74 -16.33 -9.80
N THR A 382 11.51 -15.81 -10.75
CA THR A 382 12.71 -16.48 -11.29
C THR A 382 13.91 -16.03 -10.46
N CYS A 383 14.58 -16.97 -9.79
CA CYS A 383 15.69 -16.64 -8.90
C CYS A 383 16.97 -17.41 -9.22
N PHE A 384 18.08 -16.69 -9.20
CA PHE A 384 19.45 -17.15 -9.33
C PHE A 384 20.04 -17.51 -7.94
N PRO A 385 20.30 -18.79 -7.66
CA PRO A 385 20.87 -19.20 -6.39
C PRO A 385 22.34 -18.80 -6.29
N ILE A 386 22.69 -18.05 -5.24
CA ILE A 386 24.06 -17.67 -4.91
C ILE A 386 24.58 -18.62 -3.82
N PRO A 387 25.64 -19.42 -4.08
CA PRO A 387 26.19 -20.35 -3.11
C PRO A 387 26.76 -19.66 -1.87
N LYS A 388 26.67 -20.35 -0.73
CA LYS A 388 27.20 -19.86 0.56
C LYS A 388 28.68 -19.51 0.47
N GLY A 389 29.09 -18.46 1.17
CA GLY A 389 30.49 -18.02 1.23
C GLY A 389 31.06 -17.54 -0.11
N THR A 390 30.22 -17.27 -1.12
CA THR A 390 30.67 -16.65 -2.36
C THR A 390 30.42 -15.16 -2.34
N LYS A 391 31.40 -14.43 -2.87
CA LYS A 391 31.26 -13.01 -3.22
C LYS A 391 31.01 -12.94 -4.73
N ARG A 392 29.90 -12.32 -5.12
CA ARG A 392 29.53 -12.16 -6.53
C ARG A 392 29.45 -10.68 -6.88
N PHE A 393 29.85 -10.36 -8.10
CA PHE A 393 29.76 -9.03 -8.67
C PHE A 393 28.95 -9.15 -9.94
N PHE A 394 27.90 -8.34 -10.04
CA PHE A 394 27.09 -8.22 -11.24
C PHE A 394 27.36 -6.84 -11.82
N GLU A 395 27.96 -6.80 -13.00
CA GLU A 395 28.20 -5.55 -13.72
C GLU A 395 27.15 -5.42 -14.84
N TYR A 396 26.45 -4.30 -14.84
CA TYR A 396 25.42 -3.97 -15.81
C TYR A 396 25.86 -2.76 -16.62
N SER A 397 25.67 -2.80 -17.93
CA SER A 397 25.80 -1.65 -18.83
C SER A 397 24.42 -1.09 -19.12
N LEU A 398 24.28 0.22 -18.98
CA LEU A 398 23.10 0.97 -19.41
C LEU A 398 23.22 1.31 -20.90
N GLU A 399 22.09 1.56 -21.57
CA GLU A 399 22.03 2.04 -22.96
C GLU A 399 22.42 3.52 -23.06
N GLY A 400 23.68 3.83 -22.73
CA GLY A 400 24.22 5.19 -22.69
C GLY A 400 24.59 5.64 -21.28
N GLN A 401 24.98 6.91 -21.14
CA GLN A 401 25.27 7.50 -19.84
C GLN A 401 24.00 8.13 -19.26
N MET A 402 23.51 7.58 -18.15
CA MET A 402 22.27 8.01 -17.51
C MET A 402 22.48 8.27 -16.02
N VAL A 403 21.64 9.11 -15.42
CA VAL A 403 21.66 9.32 -13.97
C VAL A 403 20.83 8.22 -13.31
N VAL A 404 21.38 7.47 -12.37
CA VAL A 404 20.62 6.42 -11.67
C VAL A 404 19.72 7.07 -10.63
N ASN A 405 18.40 6.89 -10.76
CA ASN A 405 17.40 7.36 -9.80
C ASN A 405 17.25 6.39 -8.64
N ALA A 406 17.07 5.11 -8.94
CA ALA A 406 16.83 4.09 -7.93
C ALA A 406 17.30 2.72 -8.40
N ILE A 407 17.58 1.83 -7.45
CA ILE A 407 17.88 0.43 -7.71
C ILE A 407 16.96 -0.41 -6.84
N LYS A 408 16.27 -1.35 -7.46
CA LYS A 408 15.46 -2.38 -6.83
C LYS A 408 16.23 -3.69 -6.91
N VAL A 409 16.38 -4.36 -5.77
CA VAL A 409 16.99 -5.70 -5.70
C VAL A 409 16.02 -6.61 -4.98
N CYS A 410 15.57 -7.67 -5.62
CA CYS A 410 14.69 -8.68 -5.05
C CYS A 410 15.42 -9.99 -4.85
N TRP A 411 15.16 -10.69 -3.75
CA TRP A 411 15.69 -12.02 -3.50
C TRP A 411 14.68 -12.86 -2.71
N SER A 412 14.86 -14.18 -2.74
CA SER A 412 14.14 -15.14 -1.90
C SER A 412 15.11 -15.87 -0.99
N GLN A 413 14.71 -15.97 0.28
CA GLN A 413 15.36 -16.72 1.37
C GLN A 413 16.78 -16.28 1.74
N GLY A 414 17.10 -16.37 3.03
CA GLY A 414 18.46 -16.23 3.55
C GLY A 414 18.84 -14.82 4.02
N ARG A 415 19.92 -14.75 4.79
CA ARG A 415 20.55 -13.50 5.24
C ARG A 415 21.67 -13.12 4.29
N SER A 416 21.77 -11.87 3.89
CA SER A 416 22.88 -11.40 3.06
C SER A 416 23.27 -9.96 3.35
N THR A 417 24.51 -9.63 2.99
CA THR A 417 24.97 -8.25 2.89
C THR A 417 25.02 -7.89 1.41
N ILE A 418 24.19 -6.95 1.01
CA ILE A 418 24.12 -6.46 -0.38
C ILE A 418 24.81 -5.11 -0.41
N THR A 419 25.91 -5.00 -1.14
CA THR A 419 26.60 -3.74 -1.38
C THR A 419 26.33 -3.28 -2.80
N ILE A 420 25.61 -2.19 -2.95
CA ILE A 420 25.33 -1.58 -4.25
C ILE A 420 26.38 -0.51 -4.50
N LYS A 421 27.11 -0.61 -5.60
CA LYS A 421 28.10 0.38 -6.03
C LYS A 421 27.66 1.03 -7.32
N ILE A 422 27.46 2.34 -7.29
CA ILE A 422 27.08 3.12 -8.47
C ILE A 422 28.27 3.99 -8.83
N SER A 423 28.91 3.70 -9.96
CA SER A 423 30.19 4.32 -10.38
C SER A 423 31.35 4.06 -9.40
N GLU A 424 32.55 4.55 -9.72
CA GLU A 424 33.72 4.44 -8.84
C GLU A 424 33.62 5.28 -7.56
N SER A 425 32.58 6.11 -7.42
CA SER A 425 32.51 7.15 -6.38
C SER A 425 31.45 6.93 -5.29
N TRP A 426 30.47 6.04 -5.50
CA TRP A 426 29.38 5.82 -4.53
C TRP A 426 29.19 4.35 -4.18
N ASP A 427 29.38 4.04 -2.89
CA ASP A 427 29.14 2.72 -2.30
C ASP A 427 28.07 2.83 -1.21
N GLN A 428 27.03 2.00 -1.29
CA GLN A 428 26.02 1.87 -0.23
C GLN A 428 25.90 0.39 0.17
N THR A 429 26.04 0.10 1.46
CA THR A 429 26.00 -1.29 1.97
C THR A 429 24.78 -1.50 2.84
N TYR A 430 24.01 -2.52 2.47
CA TYR A 430 22.81 -2.97 3.15
C TYR A 430 23.08 -4.30 3.81
N VAL A 431 22.65 -4.41 5.07
CA VAL A 431 22.61 -5.68 5.75
C VAL A 431 21.23 -5.90 6.29
N GLU A 432 20.57 -6.95 5.81
CA GLU A 432 19.23 -7.26 6.26
C GLU A 432 19.06 -8.76 6.56
N ASP A 433 18.34 -9.02 7.66
CA ASP A 433 17.84 -10.34 8.05
C ASP A 433 16.38 -10.47 7.60
N PHE A 434 16.06 -11.53 6.84
CA PHE A 434 14.72 -11.78 6.36
C PHE A 434 14.21 -13.19 6.69
N GLY A 435 12.91 -13.26 6.98
CA GLY A 435 12.17 -14.49 7.31
C GLY A 435 11.88 -15.37 6.08
N SER A 436 11.56 -16.64 6.31
CA SER A 436 11.91 -17.72 5.37
C SER A 436 10.99 -17.99 4.16
N HIS A 437 10.02 -17.17 3.77
CA HIS A 437 9.02 -17.63 2.76
C HIS A 437 8.49 -16.64 1.70
N MET A 438 8.91 -15.37 1.65
CA MET A 438 8.44 -14.43 0.62
C MET A 438 9.61 -13.82 -0.15
N VAL A 439 9.41 -13.50 -1.43
CA VAL A 439 10.37 -12.67 -2.19
C VAL A 439 10.30 -11.28 -1.59
N ASP A 440 11.42 -10.81 -1.06
CA ASP A 440 11.56 -9.46 -0.51
C ASP A 440 12.34 -8.62 -1.52
N CYS A 441 11.98 -7.34 -1.64
CA CYS A 441 12.65 -6.39 -2.51
C CYS A 441 13.14 -5.19 -1.70
N LEU A 442 14.44 -4.92 -1.79
CA LEU A 442 15.04 -3.67 -1.36
C LEU A 442 14.89 -2.64 -2.47
N PHE A 443 14.40 -1.44 -2.12
CA PHE A 443 14.45 -0.28 -2.98
C PHE A 443 15.40 0.74 -2.36
N ASP A 444 16.38 1.17 -3.14
CA ASP A 444 17.28 2.25 -2.78
C ASP A 444 17.13 3.40 -3.78
N SER A 445 16.99 4.62 -3.28
CA SER A 445 16.78 5.83 -4.08
C SER A 445 17.97 6.77 -3.92
N TYR A 446 18.42 7.36 -5.03
CA TYR A 446 19.58 8.23 -5.13
C TYR A 446 19.15 9.65 -5.57
N PRO A 447 18.36 10.38 -4.75
CA PRO A 447 17.75 11.66 -5.13
C PRO A 447 18.76 12.75 -5.50
N THR A 448 19.95 12.69 -4.90
CA THR A 448 21.04 13.68 -5.03
C THR A 448 22.11 13.28 -6.02
N ASN A 449 22.01 12.09 -6.63
CA ASN A 449 22.98 11.69 -7.64
C ASN A 449 22.70 12.46 -8.93
N HIS A 450 23.71 13.19 -9.40
CA HIS A 450 23.68 13.92 -10.67
C HIS A 450 24.70 13.38 -11.67
N ASP A 451 25.51 12.41 -11.25
CA ASP A 451 26.56 11.82 -12.07
C ASP A 451 25.94 10.83 -13.04
N LYS A 452 26.16 11.07 -14.33
CA LYS A 452 25.78 10.12 -15.36
C LYS A 452 26.76 8.96 -15.35
N THR A 453 26.26 7.74 -15.30
CA THR A 453 27.05 6.52 -15.43
C THR A 453 26.54 5.67 -16.59
N GLY A 454 27.45 4.97 -17.25
CA GLY A 454 27.10 3.94 -18.22
C GLY A 454 27.16 2.52 -17.64
N ASN A 455 27.75 2.34 -16.46
CA ASN A 455 27.89 1.03 -15.82
C ASN A 455 27.47 1.09 -14.35
N ILE A 456 26.89 -0.01 -13.87
CA ILE A 456 26.49 -0.20 -12.47
C ILE A 456 27.08 -1.51 -11.99
N THR A 457 27.62 -1.55 -10.78
CA THR A 457 28.16 -2.78 -10.20
C THR A 457 27.43 -3.12 -8.91
N VAL A 458 26.64 -4.19 -8.94
CA VAL A 458 25.97 -4.72 -7.75
C VAL A 458 26.86 -5.81 -7.16
N GLN A 459 27.41 -5.57 -5.97
CA GLN A 459 28.24 -6.52 -5.25
C GLN A 459 27.43 -7.21 -4.16
N ILE A 460 27.28 -8.53 -4.27
CA ILE A 460 26.57 -9.32 -3.26
C ILE A 460 27.57 -10.16 -2.48
N SER A 461 27.56 -10.00 -1.17
CA SER A 461 28.46 -10.71 -0.25
C SER A 461 27.63 -11.51 0.75
N LEU A 462 27.78 -12.83 0.72
CA LEU A 462 27.07 -13.73 1.63
C LEU A 462 27.91 -14.08 2.84
N ASP A 463 27.26 -14.06 4.00
CA ASP A 463 27.83 -14.62 5.23
C ASP A 463 28.03 -16.14 5.05
N GLN A 464 29.01 -16.72 5.74
CA GLN A 464 29.40 -18.14 5.55
C GLN A 464 28.27 -19.14 5.82
N GLY A 465 27.18 -18.73 6.50
CA GLY A 465 26.08 -19.61 6.91
C GLY A 465 24.86 -19.65 5.97
N SER A 466 24.70 -18.68 5.07
CA SER A 466 23.46 -18.48 4.30
C SER A 466 23.66 -18.56 2.79
N SER A 467 22.68 -19.14 2.12
CA SER A 467 22.51 -19.02 0.67
C SER A 467 21.33 -18.08 0.43
N ILE A 468 21.42 -17.27 -0.62
CA ILE A 468 20.26 -16.50 -1.10
C ILE A 468 19.95 -16.90 -2.53
N SER A 469 18.71 -16.68 -2.96
CA SER A 469 18.37 -16.73 -4.38
C SER A 469 17.98 -15.34 -4.84
N LEU A 470 18.86 -14.69 -5.59
CA LEU A 470 18.62 -13.35 -6.12
C LEU A 470 17.62 -13.44 -7.28
N CYS A 471 16.52 -12.71 -7.22
CA CYS A 471 15.43 -12.84 -8.18
C CYS A 471 15.48 -11.75 -9.24
N GLU A 472 15.49 -10.48 -8.84
CA GLU A 472 15.41 -9.36 -9.78
C GLU A 472 16.39 -8.26 -9.38
N ILE A 473 17.05 -7.64 -10.36
CA ILE A 473 17.73 -6.35 -10.22
C ILE A 473 17.12 -5.42 -11.28
N SER A 474 16.45 -4.38 -10.81
CA SER A 474 15.86 -3.34 -11.66
C SER A 474 16.54 -2.01 -11.37
N VAL A 475 16.93 -1.28 -12.40
CA VAL A 475 17.55 0.05 -12.27
C VAL A 475 16.63 1.06 -12.91
N PHE A 476 16.31 2.10 -12.17
CA PHE A 476 15.50 3.22 -12.63
C PHE A 476 16.43 4.41 -12.85
N VAL A 477 16.29 5.08 -13.98
CA VAL A 477 17.19 6.15 -14.44
C VAL A 477 16.42 7.44 -14.64
N LYS A 478 17.08 8.58 -14.41
CA LYS A 478 16.56 9.89 -14.76
C LYS A 478 17.00 10.25 -16.17
N GLU A 479 16.04 10.66 -16.98
CA GLU A 479 16.30 11.38 -18.22
C GLU A 479 16.84 12.79 -17.91
N ASP A 480 17.44 13.44 -18.91
CA ASP A 480 17.98 14.80 -18.76
C ASP A 480 16.90 15.84 -18.41
N ILE A 481 15.65 15.53 -18.72
CA ILE A 481 14.47 16.34 -18.42
C ILE A 481 13.68 15.63 -17.32
N TRP A 482 13.73 16.14 -16.10
CA TRP A 482 13.15 15.49 -14.93
C TRP A 482 12.54 16.48 -13.94
N CYS A 483 11.25 16.38 -13.69
CA CYS A 483 10.55 17.12 -12.63
C CYS A 483 10.33 16.20 -11.43
N ARG A 484 10.68 16.68 -10.23
CA ARG A 484 10.50 15.90 -9.00
C ARG A 484 9.05 15.73 -8.60
N HIS A 485 8.21 16.72 -8.88
CA HIS A 485 6.80 16.68 -8.48
C HIS A 485 5.92 16.75 -9.72
N PRO A 486 4.76 16.08 -9.73
CA PRO A 486 3.78 16.21 -10.81
C PRO A 486 3.26 17.66 -10.89
N PRO A 487 2.65 18.07 -12.02
CA PRO A 487 1.97 19.35 -12.09
C PRO A 487 0.71 19.32 -11.21
N GLU A 488 0.57 20.28 -10.30
CA GLU A 488 -0.61 20.44 -9.44
C GLU A 488 -1.73 21.24 -10.13
N ILE A 489 -2.07 20.88 -11.37
CA ILE A 489 -3.12 21.54 -12.15
C ILE A 489 -4.35 20.64 -12.26
N SER A 490 -5.51 21.23 -11.96
CA SER A 490 -6.83 20.67 -12.27
C SER A 490 -7.35 21.28 -13.56
N VAL A 491 -7.74 20.43 -14.52
CA VAL A 491 -8.30 20.86 -15.79
C VAL A 491 -9.80 20.52 -15.79
N PRO A 492 -10.70 21.52 -15.89
CA PRO A 492 -12.13 21.25 -15.97
C PRO A 492 -12.45 20.34 -17.15
N ASN A 493 -13.20 19.26 -16.89
CA ASN A 493 -13.59 18.24 -17.87
C ASN A 493 -12.42 17.51 -18.54
N GLY A 494 -11.28 17.39 -17.86
CA GLY A 494 -10.17 16.57 -18.31
C GLY A 494 -9.26 16.14 -17.18
N GLN A 495 -8.30 15.28 -17.51
CA GLN A 495 -7.32 14.71 -16.59
C GLN A 495 -5.95 14.70 -17.27
N LEU A 496 -4.90 14.86 -16.50
CA LEU A 496 -3.54 14.72 -17.01
C LEU A 496 -3.04 13.29 -16.82
N GLU A 497 -2.48 12.71 -17.88
CA GLU A 497 -1.56 11.58 -17.79
C GLU A 497 -0.15 12.14 -17.59
N VAL A 498 0.50 11.80 -16.48
CA VAL A 498 1.72 12.48 -16.01
C VAL A 498 2.91 11.52 -15.95
N SER A 499 4.04 11.93 -16.54
CA SER A 499 5.38 11.36 -16.29
C SER A 499 6.36 12.43 -15.84
N HIS A 500 7.63 12.06 -15.61
CA HIS A 500 8.64 13.00 -15.13
C HIS A 500 8.99 14.13 -16.11
N SER A 501 8.77 13.92 -17.42
CA SER A 501 9.17 14.86 -18.47
C SER A 501 7.99 15.55 -19.16
N LYS A 502 6.80 14.95 -19.15
CA LYS A 502 5.61 15.47 -19.86
C LYS A 502 4.31 15.19 -19.10
N ALA A 503 3.28 15.97 -19.41
CA ALA A 503 1.90 15.67 -19.07
C ALA A 503 1.00 15.85 -20.29
N VAL A 504 0.19 14.82 -20.57
CA VAL A 504 -0.75 14.73 -21.69
C VAL A 504 -2.16 14.95 -21.17
N LEU A 505 -2.94 15.83 -21.80
CA LEU A 505 -4.31 16.11 -21.39
C LEU A 505 -5.26 15.12 -22.06
N HIS A 506 -6.04 14.42 -21.27
CA HIS A 506 -7.15 13.59 -21.71
C HIS A 506 -8.46 14.29 -21.34
N CYS A 507 -9.23 14.72 -22.33
CA CYS A 507 -10.54 15.32 -22.07
C CYS A 507 -11.59 14.23 -21.82
N ASN A 508 -12.52 14.49 -20.91
CA ASN A 508 -13.62 13.59 -20.60
C ASN A 508 -14.54 13.39 -21.82
N GLU A 509 -15.34 12.32 -21.82
CA GLU A 509 -16.30 12.05 -22.89
C GLU A 509 -17.21 13.26 -23.16
N GLY A 510 -17.35 13.62 -24.44
CA GLY A 510 -18.09 14.81 -24.88
C GLY A 510 -17.29 16.11 -24.89
N PHE A 511 -16.01 16.07 -24.49
CA PHE A 511 -15.08 17.19 -24.58
C PHE A 511 -13.90 16.85 -25.49
N LYS A 512 -13.31 17.88 -26.08
CA LYS A 512 -12.07 17.78 -26.84
C LYS A 512 -11.13 18.91 -26.49
N GLU A 513 -9.89 18.71 -26.85
CA GLU A 513 -8.84 19.71 -26.80
C GLU A 513 -9.20 20.97 -27.61
N LYS A 514 -9.01 22.15 -27.03
CA LYS A 514 -9.31 23.43 -27.71
C LYS A 514 -8.48 23.66 -28.97
N ASP A 515 -7.20 23.31 -28.92
CA ASP A 515 -6.22 23.61 -29.98
C ASP A 515 -5.77 22.36 -30.77
N GLY A 516 -6.27 21.16 -30.40
CA GLY A 516 -6.00 19.89 -31.08
C GLY A 516 -4.52 19.47 -31.10
N ARG A 517 -3.76 19.77 -30.04
CA ARG A 517 -2.33 19.44 -29.92
C ARG A 517 -2.11 18.54 -28.71
N GLU A 518 -1.56 17.34 -28.91
CA GLU A 518 -1.50 16.29 -27.88
C GLU A 518 -0.61 16.58 -26.64
N VAL A 519 0.26 17.60 -26.63
CA VAL A 519 1.21 17.82 -25.50
C VAL A 519 0.96 19.16 -24.82
N TYR A 520 0.75 19.13 -23.50
CA TYR A 520 0.23 20.28 -22.78
C TYR A 520 1.07 20.78 -21.60
N ALA A 521 1.87 19.92 -20.99
CA ALA A 521 2.92 20.39 -20.11
C ALA A 521 4.21 19.62 -20.35
N THR A 522 5.32 20.33 -20.36
CA THR A 522 6.67 19.76 -20.47
C THR A 522 7.49 20.26 -19.31
N CYS A 523 8.21 19.35 -18.67
CA CYS A 523 9.18 19.73 -17.66
C CYS A 523 10.37 20.38 -18.37
N GLU A 524 10.79 21.56 -17.94
CA GLU A 524 12.05 22.16 -18.36
C GLU A 524 12.72 22.75 -17.12
N ASN A 525 14.00 22.42 -16.89
CA ASN A 525 14.75 22.87 -15.70
C ASN A 525 13.99 22.63 -14.38
N GLN A 526 13.44 21.43 -14.20
CA GLN A 526 12.66 21.02 -13.01
C GLN A 526 11.38 21.84 -12.78
N THR A 527 10.96 22.64 -13.76
CA THR A 527 9.75 23.45 -13.69
C THR A 527 8.80 23.04 -14.81
N TRP A 528 7.52 22.89 -14.48
CA TRP A 528 6.50 22.60 -15.48
C TRP A 528 6.18 23.85 -16.30
N SER A 529 6.39 23.75 -17.61
CA SER A 529 5.88 24.72 -18.59
C SER A 529 4.53 24.25 -19.09
N TYR A 530 3.54 25.13 -19.09
CA TYR A 530 2.16 24.81 -19.48
C TYR A 530 1.81 25.52 -20.78
N LEU A 531 1.31 24.74 -21.73
CA LEU A 531 0.54 25.26 -22.85
C LEU A 531 -0.94 25.33 -22.43
N SER A 532 -1.78 26.04 -23.19
CA SER A 532 -3.19 26.27 -22.85
C SER A 532 -3.97 24.97 -22.59
N LEU A 533 -4.11 24.57 -21.33
CA LEU A 533 -4.83 23.40 -20.86
C LEU A 533 -6.34 23.69 -20.79
N GLN A 534 -7.07 23.44 -21.88
CA GLN A 534 -8.52 23.64 -21.93
C GLN A 534 -9.22 22.53 -22.71
N CYS A 535 -10.12 21.83 -22.04
CA CYS A 535 -11.12 20.98 -22.68
C CYS A 535 -12.36 21.83 -23.00
N VAL A 536 -12.78 21.82 -24.27
CA VAL A 536 -13.99 22.48 -24.76
C VAL A 536 -15.00 21.42 -25.16
N GLU A 537 -16.29 21.70 -25.00
CA GLU A 537 -17.34 20.78 -25.46
C GLU A 537 -17.11 20.44 -26.93
N ASP A 538 -17.11 19.15 -27.24
CA ASP A 538 -16.99 18.70 -28.60
C ASP A 538 -18.29 18.99 -29.34
N LYS A 539 -18.32 20.14 -30.02
CA LYS A 539 -19.39 20.49 -30.95
C LYS A 539 -19.39 19.64 -32.22
N SER A 540 -18.53 18.62 -32.33
CA SER A 540 -18.66 17.61 -33.39
C SER A 540 -20.12 17.19 -33.44
N GLN A 541 -20.66 17.32 -34.65
CA GLN A 541 -22.08 17.41 -34.94
C GLN A 541 -22.81 16.36 -34.10
N LYS A 542 -23.77 16.79 -33.27
CA LYS A 542 -24.85 15.91 -32.83
C LYS A 542 -25.20 15.11 -34.07
N ASP A 543 -24.84 13.84 -34.07
CA ASP A 543 -24.93 13.02 -35.25
C ASP A 543 -26.41 13.03 -35.56
N TYR A 544 -26.84 13.84 -36.53
CA TYR A 544 -28.26 13.94 -36.87
C TYR A 544 -28.64 12.65 -37.61
N THR A 545 -27.71 11.74 -37.87
CA THR A 545 -27.90 10.44 -38.49
C THR A 545 -29.05 9.63 -37.87
N PRO A 546 -29.20 9.47 -36.53
CA PRO A 546 -30.37 8.81 -35.95
C PRO A 546 -31.66 9.61 -36.17
N ILE A 547 -31.60 10.94 -36.11
CA ILE A 547 -32.76 11.81 -36.33
C ILE A 547 -33.20 11.77 -37.81
N VAL A 548 -32.26 11.71 -38.74
CA VAL A 548 -32.50 11.59 -40.19
C VAL A 548 -33.06 10.20 -40.51
N ILE A 549 -32.58 9.14 -39.86
CA ILE A 549 -33.16 7.79 -39.98
C ILE A 549 -34.59 7.75 -39.42
N VAL A 550 -34.85 8.36 -38.26
CA VAL A 550 -36.19 8.41 -37.66
C VAL A 550 -37.16 9.24 -38.50
N ILE A 551 -36.76 10.43 -38.94
CA ILE A 551 -37.59 11.26 -39.83
C ILE A 551 -37.83 10.55 -41.17
N GLY A 552 -36.80 9.91 -41.73
CA GLY A 552 -36.91 9.11 -42.95
C GLY A 552 -37.91 7.96 -42.81
N ALA A 553 -37.87 7.22 -41.69
CA ALA A 553 -38.80 6.12 -41.40
C ALA A 553 -40.25 6.62 -41.20
N VAL A 554 -40.44 7.75 -40.54
CA VAL A 554 -41.77 8.37 -40.34
C VAL A 554 -42.36 8.83 -41.68
N ILE A 555 -41.56 9.44 -42.56
CA ILE A 555 -42.03 9.85 -43.89
C ILE A 555 -42.40 8.64 -44.74
N LEU A 556 -41.59 7.57 -44.73
CA LEU A 556 -41.86 6.34 -45.48
C LEU A 556 -43.14 5.63 -45.02
N THR A 557 -43.36 5.57 -43.71
CA THR A 557 -44.59 4.98 -43.14
C THR A 557 -45.83 5.80 -43.48
N LEU A 558 -45.76 7.14 -43.39
CA LEU A 558 -46.86 8.02 -43.79
C LEU A 558 -47.16 7.92 -45.30
N ALA A 559 -46.14 7.86 -46.15
CA ALA A 559 -46.29 7.66 -47.59
C ALA A 559 -46.92 6.29 -47.92
N GLY A 560 -46.47 5.22 -47.25
CA GLY A 560 -47.06 3.90 -47.35
C GLY A 560 -48.54 3.86 -46.94
N LEU A 561 -48.88 4.55 -45.84
CA LEU A 561 -50.26 4.66 -45.35
C LEU A 561 -51.14 5.43 -46.36
N ALA A 562 -50.64 6.52 -46.92
CA ALA A 562 -51.35 7.29 -47.94
C ALA A 562 -51.61 6.46 -49.21
N ILE A 563 -50.63 5.70 -49.70
CA ILE A 563 -50.78 4.79 -50.85
C ILE A 563 -51.81 3.69 -50.54
N PHE A 564 -51.76 3.12 -49.33
CA PHE A 564 -52.72 2.10 -48.89
C PHE A 564 -54.16 2.65 -48.86
N LEU A 565 -54.35 3.85 -48.32
CA LEU A 565 -55.65 4.52 -48.27
C LEU A 565 -56.16 4.89 -49.67
N LEU A 566 -55.28 5.29 -50.59
CA LEU A 566 -55.64 5.55 -51.99
C LEU A 566 -56.02 4.26 -52.75
N ARG A 567 -55.36 3.13 -52.47
CA ARG A 567 -55.74 1.83 -53.07
C ARG A 567 -57.09 1.33 -52.56
N LYS A 568 -57.47 1.66 -51.33
CA LYS A 568 -58.76 1.28 -50.73
C LYS A 568 -59.97 1.97 -51.38
N LYS A 569 -59.75 2.95 -52.26
CA LYS A 569 -60.81 3.69 -52.96
C LYS A 569 -61.30 3.05 -54.25
N LYS A 570 -60.86 1.82 -54.58
CA LYS A 570 -61.55 0.99 -55.59
C LYS A 570 -62.59 0.12 -54.88
N PRO A 571 -63.87 0.15 -55.32
CA PRO A 571 -64.90 -0.69 -54.76
C PRO A 571 -64.60 -2.14 -55.14
N THR A 572 -64.03 -2.90 -54.21
CA THR A 572 -64.01 -4.36 -54.29
C THR A 572 -65.42 -4.86 -54.08
N THR A 573 -66.02 -5.31 -55.18
CA THR A 573 -67.16 -6.22 -55.25
C THR A 573 -66.91 -7.38 -54.27
N GLY A 574 -67.84 -7.56 -53.32
CA GLY A 574 -67.69 -8.50 -52.23
C GLY A 574 -67.59 -9.95 -52.71
N LEU A 575 -66.50 -10.62 -52.34
CA LEU A 575 -66.41 -12.07 -52.34
C LEU A 575 -66.53 -12.54 -50.89
N PHE A 576 -67.72 -12.99 -50.49
CA PHE A 576 -67.95 -13.67 -49.22
C PHE A 576 -67.46 -15.10 -49.34
N VAL A 577 -66.40 -15.46 -48.60
CA VAL A 577 -66.01 -16.87 -48.40
C VAL A 577 -66.63 -17.32 -47.08
N LEU A 578 -67.61 -18.21 -47.21
CA LEU A 578 -68.32 -18.85 -46.10
C LEU A 578 -67.44 -19.99 -45.56
N PHE A 579 -66.84 -19.82 -44.38
CA PHE A 579 -66.10 -20.89 -43.70
C PHE A 579 -67.09 -21.79 -42.93
N LYS A 580 -67.15 -23.05 -43.32
CA LYS A 580 -67.94 -24.12 -42.66
C LYS A 580 -67.05 -24.82 -41.63
N PRO A 581 -67.48 -25.00 -40.36
CA PRO A 581 -66.74 -25.80 -39.39
C PRO A 581 -67.23 -27.25 -39.41
N GLY A 582 -66.31 -28.21 -39.39
CA GLY A 582 -66.61 -29.58 -38.97
C GLY A 582 -65.78 -30.67 -39.64
N GLY A 583 -65.21 -31.58 -38.83
CA GLY A 583 -65.09 -32.99 -39.24
C GLY A 583 -63.71 -33.67 -39.19
N ASN A 584 -63.09 -33.69 -38.01
CA ASN A 584 -62.53 -34.86 -37.30
C ASN A 584 -62.05 -36.16 -38.02
N TYR A 585 -60.94 -36.68 -37.47
CA TYR A 585 -60.38 -38.05 -37.40
C TYR A 585 -59.50 -38.62 -38.54
N GLY A 586 -58.24 -38.86 -38.17
CA GLY A 586 -57.30 -39.79 -38.80
C GLY A 586 -56.14 -40.11 -37.85
N ARG A 587 -56.14 -41.34 -37.33
CA ARG A 587 -55.28 -41.93 -36.29
C ARG A 587 -54.04 -42.59 -36.91
N LEU A 588 -53.09 -42.98 -36.04
CA LEU A 588 -51.92 -43.87 -36.18
C LEU A 588 -50.55 -43.16 -36.30
N SER A 589 -49.42 -43.64 -35.76
CA SER A 589 -49.01 -44.53 -34.65
C SER A 589 -47.49 -44.71 -34.80
N PHE A 590 -46.72 -44.51 -33.72
CA PHE A 590 -45.51 -45.24 -33.28
C PHE A 590 -44.20 -45.40 -34.12
N LEU A 591 -43.11 -45.50 -33.32
CA LEU A 591 -41.71 -45.95 -33.55
C LEU A 591 -40.72 -44.85 -33.97
N SER A 592 -39.82 -44.38 -33.09
CA SER A 592 -38.63 -45.02 -32.47
C SER A 592 -37.57 -45.39 -33.49
N ASP A 593 -36.45 -44.66 -33.53
CA ASP A 593 -35.15 -45.17 -33.08
C ASP A 593 -34.00 -44.16 -33.25
N ASN A 594 -33.04 -44.29 -32.33
CA ASN A 594 -31.75 -43.62 -32.21
C ASN A 594 -30.85 -43.82 -33.45
N ASN A 595 -30.00 -42.83 -33.76
CA ASN A 595 -28.55 -43.07 -33.71
C ASN A 595 -27.68 -41.80 -33.81
N THR A 596 -26.72 -41.76 -32.90
CA THR A 596 -25.43 -41.05 -32.93
C THR A 596 -24.64 -41.25 -34.22
N THR A 597 -23.97 -40.21 -34.73
CA THR A 597 -22.51 -40.22 -35.02
C THR A 597 -21.97 -38.84 -35.44
N ASN A 598 -20.88 -38.47 -34.76
CA ASN A 598 -19.70 -37.69 -35.16
C ASN A 598 -19.64 -37.05 -36.56
N LEU A 599 -19.19 -35.79 -36.62
CA LEU A 599 -18.17 -35.41 -37.61
C LEU A 599 -17.23 -34.32 -37.07
N VAL A 600 -15.95 -34.67 -37.11
CA VAL A 600 -14.75 -33.88 -36.81
C VAL A 600 -14.11 -33.51 -38.15
N GLU A 601 -13.44 -32.35 -38.18
CA GLU A 601 -12.39 -31.90 -39.11
C GLU A 601 -12.69 -31.73 -40.62
N ALA A 602 -12.45 -30.51 -41.09
CA ALA A 602 -11.55 -30.31 -42.24
C ALA A 602 -10.82 -28.96 -42.11
N LYS A 603 -9.52 -29.04 -42.35
CA LYS A 603 -8.46 -28.04 -42.26
C LYS A 603 -8.20 -27.40 -43.63
N ASP A 604 -7.55 -26.24 -43.59
CA ASP A 604 -6.66 -25.63 -44.60
C ASP A 604 -7.24 -25.10 -45.94
N SER A 605 -7.03 -23.80 -46.19
CA SER A 605 -6.00 -23.33 -47.13
C SER A 605 -5.87 -21.81 -47.14
N THR A 606 -4.61 -21.38 -47.11
CA THR A 606 -4.03 -20.06 -47.37
C THR A 606 -4.12 -19.63 -48.85
N VAL A 607 -3.68 -18.37 -49.08
CA VAL A 607 -3.12 -17.72 -50.29
C VAL A 607 -3.96 -16.54 -50.81
N TYR A 608 -3.59 -15.31 -50.45
CA TYR A 608 -2.54 -14.52 -51.12
C TYR A 608 -1.80 -13.63 -50.12
#